data_AF-A0A365YRY6-F1
#
_entry.id   AF-A0A365YRY6-F1
#
_cell.length_a   1.000
_cell.length_b   1.000
_cell.length_c   1.000
_cell.angle_alpha   90.00
_cell.angle_beta   90.00
_cell.angle_gamma   90.00
#
_symmetry.space_group_name_H-M   'P 1'
#
loop_
_entity.id
_entity.type
_entity.pdbx_description
1 polymer ?
#
loop_
_entity_poly.entity_id
_entity_poly.type
_entity_poly.pdbx_seq_one_letter_code
_entity_poly.pdbx_strand_id
1 'polypeptide(L)' 'MPYFALGASLFISLTGLRAVDFPADAGRDEQRRVIALGRHREVGIPGALGALVEAMLSPAPADRPTLAEVCGALA' A
#
# COMPACT_ATOMS: atom_id res chain seq x y z
N MET A 1 -1.29 6.40 -9.64
CA MET A 1 -0.41 6.98 -8.59
C MET A 1 -1.13 7.44 -7.32
N PRO A 2 -2.39 7.92 -7.28
CA PRO A 2 -2.98 8.41 -6.02
C PRO A 2 -3.34 7.28 -5.02
N TYR A 3 -3.78 6.12 -5.48
CA TYR A 3 -4.26 5.02 -4.62
C TYR A 3 -3.17 4.33 -3.81
N PHE A 4 -1.94 4.24 -4.34
CA PHE A 4 -0.83 3.61 -3.63
C PHE A 4 -0.42 4.42 -2.40
N ALA A 5 -0.32 5.75 -2.53
CA ALA A 5 0.03 6.63 -1.41
C ALA A 5 -1.03 6.59 -0.31
N LEU A 6 -2.32 6.50 -0.69
CA LEU A 6 -3.44 6.33 0.24
C LEU A 6 -3.40 4.96 0.94
N GLY A 7 -3.19 3.88 0.18
CA GLY A 7 -3.04 2.54 0.76
C GLY A 7 -1.87 2.47 1.73
N ALA A 8 -0.74 3.09 1.40
CA ALA A 8 0.44 3.13 2.25
C ALA A 8 0.21 3.95 3.53
N SER A 9 -0.50 5.07 3.47
CA SER A 9 -0.82 5.87 4.65
C SER A 9 -1.82 5.16 5.58
N LEU A 10 -2.83 4.49 5.01
CA LEU A 10 -3.76 3.64 5.76
C LEU A 10 -3.03 2.47 6.43
N PHE A 11 -2.15 1.78 5.67
CA PHE A 11 -1.37 0.66 6.19
C PHE A 11 -0.50 1.06 7.40
N ILE A 12 0.24 2.18 7.28
CA ILE A 12 1.04 2.71 8.40
C ILE A 12 0.15 3.08 9.59
N SER A 13 -1.02 3.67 9.35
CA SER A 13 -1.94 4.06 10.43
C SER A 13 -2.50 2.85 11.17
N LEU A 14 -2.77 1.75 10.46
CA LEU A 14 -3.36 0.53 11.03
C LEU A 14 -2.34 -0.39 11.70
N THR A 15 -1.12 -0.43 11.19
CA THR A 15 -0.10 -1.41 11.61
C THR A 15 1.08 -0.80 12.35
N GLY A 16 1.29 0.52 12.21
CA GLY A 16 2.53 1.19 12.63
C GLY A 16 3.75 0.86 11.75
N LEU A 17 3.57 0.09 10.67
CA LEU A 17 4.64 -0.42 9.83
C LEU A 17 4.59 0.21 8.45
N ARG A 18 5.75 0.37 7.80
CA ARG A 18 5.80 0.81 6.40
C ARG A 18 5.36 -0.32 5.47
N ALA A 19 4.57 0.02 4.46
CA ALA A 19 4.13 -0.92 3.44
C ALA A 19 5.30 -1.47 2.60
N VAL A 20 6.40 -0.72 2.51
CA VAL A 20 7.64 -1.12 1.83
C VAL A 20 8.77 -1.05 2.84
N ASP A 21 9.54 -2.13 2.92
CA ASP A 21 10.69 -2.24 3.81
C ASP A 21 11.94 -1.77 3.07
N PHE A 22 12.55 -0.70 3.56
CA PHE A 22 13.84 -0.21 3.07
C PHE A 22 14.63 0.43 4.21
N PRO A 23 15.98 0.34 4.18
CA PRO A 23 16.84 0.94 5.19
C PRO A 23 16.57 2.43 5.37
N ALA A 24 16.62 2.93 6.61
CA ALA A 24 16.32 4.35 6.89
C ALA A 24 17.32 5.32 6.21
N ASP A 25 18.50 4.82 5.88
CA ASP A 25 19.60 5.51 5.19
C ASP A 25 19.58 5.33 3.67
N ALA A 26 18.61 4.57 3.11
CA ALA A 26 18.50 4.37 1.67
C ALA A 26 18.29 5.71 0.93
N GLY A 27 19.08 5.96 -0.11
CA GLY A 27 18.92 7.13 -0.97
C GLY A 27 17.57 7.14 -1.69
N ARG A 28 17.06 8.33 -2.07
CA ARG A 28 15.74 8.48 -2.72
C ARG A 28 15.56 7.58 -3.95
N ASP A 29 16.60 7.41 -4.76
CA ASP A 29 16.52 6.56 -5.96
C ASP A 29 16.38 5.08 -5.64
N GLU A 30 17.01 4.64 -4.55
CA GLU A 30 16.90 3.27 -4.06
C GLU A 30 15.53 3.02 -3.44
N GLN A 31 15.01 3.96 -2.64
CA GLN A 31 13.62 3.90 -2.14
C GLN A 31 12.62 3.76 -3.28
N ARG A 32 12.73 4.58 -4.33
CA ARG A 32 11.84 4.52 -5.51
C ARG A 32 11.97 3.21 -6.26
N ARG A 33 13.18 2.65 -6.39
CA ARG A 33 13.39 1.32 -6.99
C ARG A 33 12.73 0.23 -6.17
N VAL A 34 12.91 0.21 -4.85
CA VAL A 34 12.31 -0.82 -3.98
C VAL A 34 10.78 -0.75 -4.01
N ILE A 35 10.22 0.46 -4.00
CA ILE A 35 8.77 0.69 -4.20
C ILE A 35 8.32 0.18 -5.58
N ALA A 36 9.07 0.47 -6.64
CA ALA A 36 8.74 0.03 -7.99
C ALA A 36 8.89 -1.49 -8.19
N LEU A 37 9.81 -2.12 -7.47
CA LEU A 37 10.06 -3.56 -7.50
C LEU A 37 9.02 -4.37 -6.71
N GLY A 38 8.12 -3.70 -5.96
CA GLY A 38 6.96 -4.36 -5.37
C GLY A 38 7.26 -5.29 -4.19
N ARG A 39 8.40 -5.14 -3.49
CA ARG A 39 8.67 -5.85 -2.23
C ARG A 39 7.85 -5.22 -1.09
N HIS A 40 6.53 -5.34 -1.20
CA HIS A 40 5.61 -4.86 -0.21
C HIS A 40 5.49 -5.89 0.91
N ARG A 41 5.37 -5.41 2.14
CA ARG A 41 5.10 -6.27 3.29
C ARG A 41 3.69 -6.85 3.14
N GLU A 42 3.53 -8.13 3.45
CA GLU A 42 2.21 -8.77 3.47
C GLU A 42 1.26 -8.01 4.39
N VAL A 43 0.03 -7.84 3.93
CA VAL A 43 -1.02 -7.15 4.67
C VAL A 43 -1.72 -8.16 5.56
N GLY A 44 -1.21 -8.35 6.78
CA GLY A 44 -1.81 -9.23 7.79
C GLY A 44 -3.00 -8.63 8.55
N ILE A 45 -3.79 -7.76 7.90
CA ILE A 45 -4.93 -7.08 8.54
C ILE A 45 -6.20 -7.89 8.24
N PRO A 46 -6.91 -8.43 9.24
CA PRO A 46 -8.15 -9.16 9.00
C PRO A 46 -9.30 -8.22 8.60
N GLY A 47 -10.18 -8.72 7.72
CA GLY A 47 -11.42 -8.04 7.33
C GLY A 47 -11.32 -7.21 6.03
N ALA A 48 -12.43 -6.54 5.69
CA ALA A 48 -12.59 -5.81 4.42
C ALA A 48 -11.54 -4.70 4.23
N LEU A 49 -11.12 -4.05 5.32
CA LEU A 49 -10.11 -3.01 5.28
C LEU A 49 -8.72 -3.54 4.91
N GLY A 50 -8.37 -4.74 5.36
CA GLY A 50 -7.11 -5.39 4.99
C GLY A 50 -7.06 -5.74 3.51
N ALA A 51 -8.14 -6.36 3.00
CA ALA A 51 -8.27 -6.66 1.57
C ALA A 51 -8.23 -5.39 0.70
N LEU A 52 -8.85 -4.30 1.16
CA LEU A 52 -8.80 -3.01 0.47
C LEU A 52 -7.38 -2.45 0.42
N VAL A 53 -6.67 -2.47 1.56
CA VAL A 53 -5.29 -1.99 1.65
C VAL A 53 -4.35 -2.85 0.81
N GLU A 54 -4.52 -4.17 0.79
CA GLU A 54 -3.79 -5.09 -0.07
C GLU A 54 -3.98 -4.76 -1.56
N ALA A 55 -5.23 -4.58 -1.99
CA ALA A 55 -5.54 -4.21 -3.38
C ALA A 55 -4.97 -2.84 -3.77
N MET A 56 -5.03 -1.84 -2.86
CA MET A 56 -4.43 -0.52 -3.09
C MET A 56 -2.90 -0.56 -3.19
N LEU A 57 -2.27 -1.48 -2.44
CA LEU A 57 -0.83 -1.71 -2.44
C LEU A 57 -0.39 -2.64 -3.58
N SER A 58 -1.29 -3.16 -4.43
CA SER A 58 -0.88 -4.05 -5.51
C SER A 58 0.12 -3.36 -6.46
N PRO A 59 1.22 -4.06 -6.83
CA PRO A 59 2.17 -3.57 -7.82
C PRO A 59 1.53 -3.50 -9.22
N ALA A 60 0.56 -4.36 -9.51
CA ALA A 60 -0.17 -4.35 -10.77
C ALA A 60 -1.21 -3.21 -10.76
N PRO A 61 -1.17 -2.27 -11.72
CA PRO A 61 -2.15 -1.20 -11.79
C PRO A 61 -3.59 -1.68 -11.98
N ALA A 62 -3.77 -2.85 -12.60
CA ALA A 62 -5.08 -3.43 -12.90
C ALA A 62 -5.80 -3.99 -11.66
N ASP A 63 -5.06 -4.36 -10.62
CA ASP A 63 -5.63 -4.91 -9.38
C ASP A 63 -6.02 -3.81 -8.38
N ARG A 64 -5.70 -2.54 -8.69
CA ARG A 64 -5.98 -1.44 -7.80
C ARG A 64 -7.45 -1.04 -7.87
N PRO A 65 -8.12 -0.88 -6.73
CA PRO A 65 -9.51 -0.46 -6.70
C PRO A 65 -9.64 0.99 -7.18
N THR A 66 -10.82 1.27 -7.73
CA THR A 66 -11.28 2.61 -8.08
C THR A 66 -11.65 3.40 -6.81
N LEU A 67 -11.70 4.73 -6.92
CA LEU A 67 -12.14 5.58 -5.80
C LEU A 67 -13.56 5.23 -5.33
N ALA A 68 -14.45 4.80 -6.23
CA ALA A 68 -15.81 4.39 -5.88
C ALA A 68 -15.82 3.13 -5.00
N GLU A 69 -14.99 2.14 -5.32
CA GLU A 69 -14.83 0.92 -4.53
C GLU A 69 -14.19 1.21 -3.17
N VAL A 70 -13.20 2.11 -3.13
CA VAL A 70 -12.59 2.57 -1.87
C VAL A 70 -13.62 3.26 -0.97
N CYS A 71 -14.41 4.19 -1.51
CA CYS A 71 -15.46 4.86 -0.72
C CYS A 71 -16.56 3.89 -0.28
N GLY A 72 -16.95 2.92 -1.12
CA GLY A 72 -17.95 1.91 -0.77
C GLY A 72 -17.49 0.97 0.34
N ALA A 73 -16.19 0.66 0.41
CA ALA A 73 -15.61 -0.18 1.46
C ALA A 73 -15.38 0.56 2.79
N LEU A 74 -15.39 1.90 2.78
CA LEU A 74 -15.18 2.76 3.95
C LEU A 74 -16.49 3.36 4.51
N ALA A 75 -17.62 3.20 3.82
CA ALA A 75 -18.94 3.65 4.23
C ALA A 75 -19.59 2.70 5.25
#